data_AF-A0A6A3HK20-F1
#
_entry.id   AF-A0A6A3HK20-F1
#
_cell.length_a   1.000
_cell.length_b   1.000
_cell.length_c   1.000
_cell.angle_alpha   90.00
_cell.angle_beta   90.00
_cell.angle_gamma   90.00
#
_symmetry.space_group_name_H-M   'P 1'
#
loop_
_entity.id
_entity.type
_entity.pdbx_description
1 polymer ?
#
loop_
_entity_poly.entity_id
_entity_poly.type
_entity_poly.pdbx_seq_one_letter_code
_entity_poly.pdbx_strand_id
1 'polypeptide(L)'
;MERESVKGEWVKLEMEKSRHDLHVSTTKQRYADCQRAIDTAKDDRDVVIKNADYLRYELDQEIKRANELKMKLDSYAACCDMEHCIETFVGKRIHDHLKMSRLEQCRVVVEKMKKVNPKDAASLEQDLNEFFKTRNFLCHEPGAVDKTDHLSFHQRCVSIQRCVEYLEKQSD
;
A
#
# COMPACT_ATOMS: atom_id res chain seq x y z
N MET A 1 -4.25 15.48 14.81
CA MET A 1 -3.69 14.29 15.48
C MET A 1 -3.71 13.03 14.60
N GLU A 2 -4.74 12.77 13.77
CA GLU A 2 -4.88 11.49 13.05
C GLU A 2 -3.99 11.28 11.80
N ARG A 3 -3.42 12.34 11.19
CA ARG A 3 -2.47 12.21 10.05
C ARG A 3 -1.05 11.90 10.51
N GLU A 4 -0.68 12.21 11.75
CA GLU A 4 0.72 12.11 12.23
C GLU A 4 1.13 10.68 12.57
N SER A 5 0.22 9.85 13.10
CA SER A 5 0.49 8.44 13.41
C SER A 5 0.78 7.61 12.15
N VAL A 6 -0.10 7.72 11.13
CA VAL A 6 0.09 7.07 9.81
C VAL A 6 1.40 7.50 9.17
N LYS A 7 1.71 8.81 9.25
CA LYS A 7 2.96 9.34 8.72
C LYS A 7 4.19 8.74 9.40
N GLY A 8 4.11 8.44 10.70
CA GLY A 8 5.19 7.81 11.46
C GLY A 8 5.47 6.37 11.05
N GLU A 9 4.43 5.54 10.90
CA GLU A 9 4.60 4.16 10.40
C GLU A 9 5.02 4.13 8.93
N TRP A 10 4.45 5.01 8.10
CA TRP A 10 4.80 5.09 6.69
C TRP A 10 6.28 5.44 6.47
N VAL A 11 6.81 6.43 7.20
CA VAL A 11 8.24 6.79 7.12
C VAL A 11 9.13 5.62 7.55
N LYS A 12 8.74 4.83 8.56
CA LYS A 12 9.50 3.63 8.96
C LYS A 12 9.57 2.62 7.83
N LEU A 13 8.45 2.37 7.14
CA LEU A 13 8.40 1.46 6.00
C LEU A 13 9.25 1.96 4.82
N GLU A 14 9.27 3.27 4.56
CA GLU A 14 10.12 3.86 3.50
C GLU A 14 11.62 3.73 3.83
N MET A 15 12.00 3.94 5.10
CA MET A 15 13.38 3.73 5.55
C MET A 15 13.77 2.26 5.47
N GLU A 16 12.87 1.36 5.86
CA GLU A 16 13.07 -0.09 5.71
C GLU A 16 13.25 -0.46 4.23
N LYS A 17 12.45 0.11 3.33
CA LYS A 17 12.54 -0.15 1.88
C LYS A 17 13.88 0.30 1.34
N SER A 18 14.33 1.48 1.72
CA SER A 18 15.63 2.02 1.28
C SER A 18 16.80 1.14 1.73
N ARG A 19 16.78 0.66 2.98
CA ARG A 19 17.76 -0.32 3.49
C ARG A 19 17.71 -1.63 2.70
N HIS A 20 16.50 -2.09 2.42
CA HIS A 20 16.25 -3.35 1.76
C HIS A 20 16.71 -3.34 0.31
N ASP A 21 16.41 -2.27 -0.42
CA ASP A 21 16.86 -2.05 -1.80
C ASP A 21 18.40 -2.04 -1.89
N LEU A 22 19.07 -1.40 -0.92
CA LEU A 22 20.52 -1.41 -0.82
C LEU A 22 21.07 -2.83 -0.56
N HIS A 23 20.45 -3.58 0.35
CA HIS A 23 20.87 -4.95 0.67
C HIS A 23 20.68 -5.89 -0.53
N VAL A 24 19.52 -5.84 -1.20
CA VAL A 24 19.25 -6.60 -2.42
C VAL A 24 20.28 -6.28 -3.51
N SER A 25 20.60 -5.00 -3.74
CA SER A 25 21.61 -4.58 -4.71
C SER A 25 22.99 -5.15 -4.37
N THR A 26 23.38 -5.08 -3.10
CA THR A 26 24.68 -5.56 -2.61
C THR A 26 24.79 -7.09 -2.74
N THR A 27 23.75 -7.83 -2.36
CA THR A 27 23.71 -9.29 -2.45
C THR A 27 23.71 -9.76 -3.90
N LYS A 28 22.99 -9.08 -4.80
CA LYS A 28 23.06 -9.35 -6.26
C LYS A 28 24.47 -9.20 -6.80
N GLN A 29 25.18 -8.14 -6.41
CA GLN A 29 26.56 -7.93 -6.85
C GLN A 29 27.48 -9.06 -6.35
N ARG A 30 27.39 -9.42 -5.07
CA ARG A 30 28.17 -10.53 -4.49
C ARG A 30 27.89 -11.86 -5.17
N TYR A 31 26.63 -12.15 -5.49
CA TYR A 31 26.26 -13.35 -6.23
C TYR A 31 26.89 -13.38 -7.62
N ALA A 32 26.86 -12.27 -8.35
CA ALA A 32 27.52 -12.16 -9.65
C ALA A 32 29.05 -12.33 -9.56
N ASP A 33 29.67 -11.83 -8.48
CA ASP A 33 31.10 -12.00 -8.22
C ASP A 33 31.45 -13.46 -7.93
N CYS A 34 30.64 -14.16 -7.12
CA CYS A 34 30.79 -15.59 -6.88
C CYS A 34 30.61 -16.41 -8.16
N GLN A 35 29.64 -16.07 -9.01
CA GLN A 35 29.45 -16.75 -10.29
C GLN A 35 30.67 -16.61 -11.19
N ARG A 36 31.22 -15.40 -11.30
CA ARG A 36 32.49 -15.16 -12.03
C ARG A 36 33.66 -15.94 -11.45
N ALA A 37 33.72 -16.09 -10.12
CA ALA A 37 34.74 -16.90 -9.46
C ALA A 37 34.58 -18.41 -9.78
N ILE A 38 33.36 -18.95 -9.85
CA ILE A 38 33.08 -20.34 -10.26
C ILE A 38 33.55 -20.60 -11.69
N ASP A 39 33.32 -19.64 -12.58
CA ASP A 39 33.64 -19.74 -14.00
C ASP A 39 35.17 -19.74 -14.23
N THR A 40 35.94 -19.15 -13.30
CA THR A 40 37.40 -18.98 -13.41
C THR A 40 38.21 -19.92 -12.50
N ALA A 41 37.60 -20.51 -11.48
CA ALA A 41 38.28 -21.38 -10.52
C ALA A 41 38.72 -22.71 -11.16
N LYS A 42 40.00 -23.05 -10.99
CA LYS A 42 40.60 -24.34 -11.39
C LYS A 42 40.59 -25.36 -10.25
N ASP A 43 40.83 -24.90 -9.02
CA ASP A 43 40.72 -25.66 -7.76
C ASP A 43 39.86 -24.82 -6.78
N ASP A 44 39.25 -25.44 -5.76
CA ASP A 44 38.31 -24.84 -4.76
C ASP A 44 36.88 -24.48 -5.23
N ARG A 45 36.43 -25.06 -6.35
CA ARG A 45 35.10 -24.81 -6.91
C ARG A 45 33.94 -25.09 -5.95
N ASP A 46 34.06 -26.11 -5.11
CA ASP A 46 33.02 -26.53 -4.16
C ASP A 46 32.72 -25.47 -3.09
N VAL A 47 33.74 -24.75 -2.62
CA VAL A 47 33.57 -23.66 -1.63
C VAL A 47 32.84 -22.49 -2.28
N VAL A 48 33.21 -22.15 -3.51
CA VAL A 48 32.58 -21.05 -4.26
C VAL A 48 31.12 -21.38 -4.60
N ILE A 49 30.81 -22.64 -4.96
CA ILE A 49 29.43 -23.11 -5.19
C ILE A 49 28.58 -22.98 -3.92
N LYS A 50 29.07 -23.44 -2.76
CA LYS A 50 28.34 -23.30 -1.48
C LYS A 50 28.06 -21.84 -1.13
N ASN A 51 29.02 -20.96 -1.37
CA ASN A 51 28.83 -19.52 -1.17
C ASN A 51 27.78 -18.93 -2.13
N ALA A 52 27.78 -19.35 -3.40
CA ALA A 52 26.78 -18.93 -4.38
C ALA A 52 25.37 -19.42 -4.02
N ASP A 53 25.22 -20.67 -3.57
CA ASP A 53 23.94 -21.22 -3.12
C ASP A 53 23.39 -20.48 -1.89
N TYR A 54 24.26 -20.15 -0.91
CA TYR A 54 23.89 -19.34 0.25
C TYR A 54 23.41 -17.94 -0.17
N LEU A 55 24.17 -17.26 -1.04
CA LEU A 55 23.81 -15.93 -1.54
C LEU A 55 22.50 -15.95 -2.35
N ARG A 56 22.24 -17.02 -3.12
CA ARG A 56 20.97 -17.20 -3.82
C ARG A 56 19.81 -17.33 -2.83
N TYR A 57 19.97 -18.16 -1.80
CA TYR A 57 18.95 -18.30 -0.76
C TYR A 57 18.69 -16.97 -0.03
N GLU A 58 19.74 -16.25 0.35
CA GLU A 58 19.63 -14.92 0.96
C GLU A 58 18.88 -13.95 0.04
N LEU A 59 19.25 -13.90 -1.24
CA LEU A 59 18.59 -13.05 -2.23
C LEU A 59 17.09 -13.35 -2.37
N ASP A 60 16.70 -14.63 -2.40
CA ASP A 60 15.29 -15.03 -2.49
C ASP A 60 14.48 -14.58 -1.26
N GLN A 61 15.06 -14.66 -0.06
CA GLN A 61 14.42 -14.18 1.17
C GLN A 61 14.23 -12.67 1.16
N GLU A 62 15.26 -11.96 0.70
CA GLU A 62 15.21 -10.51 0.60
C GLU A 62 14.21 -10.08 -0.47
N ILE A 63 14.14 -10.73 -1.63
CA ILE A 63 13.10 -10.43 -2.62
C ILE A 63 11.68 -10.61 -2.03
N LYS A 64 11.45 -11.66 -1.23
CA LYS A 64 10.15 -11.86 -0.55
C LYS A 64 9.82 -10.71 0.40
N ARG A 65 10.75 -10.33 1.28
CA ARG A 65 10.59 -9.20 2.21
C ARG A 65 10.35 -7.87 1.48
N ALA A 66 11.06 -7.64 0.37
CA ALA A 66 10.86 -6.46 -0.47
C ALA A 66 9.44 -6.38 -1.02
N ASN A 67 8.90 -7.50 -1.49
CA ASN A 67 7.54 -7.58 -2.02
C ASN A 67 6.49 -7.35 -0.92
N GLU A 68 6.67 -7.94 0.27
CA GLU A 68 5.79 -7.71 1.42
C GLU A 68 5.78 -6.23 1.81
N LEU A 69 6.96 -5.61 1.89
CA LEU A 69 7.09 -4.19 2.21
C LEU A 69 6.48 -3.29 1.15
N LYS A 70 6.67 -3.64 -0.13
CA LYS A 70 6.02 -2.94 -1.24
C LYS A 70 4.50 -3.00 -1.12
N MET A 71 3.92 -4.17 -0.82
CA MET A 71 2.47 -4.28 -0.61
C MET A 71 1.97 -3.41 0.55
N LYS A 72 2.71 -3.35 1.66
CA LYS A 72 2.40 -2.46 2.80
C LYS A 72 2.36 -0.99 2.35
N LEU A 73 3.41 -0.55 1.65
CA LEU A 73 3.50 0.83 1.14
C LEU A 73 2.41 1.15 0.12
N ASP A 74 2.15 0.26 -0.85
CA ASP A 74 1.12 0.44 -1.87
C ASP A 74 -0.28 0.54 -1.24
N SER A 75 -0.52 -0.15 -0.11
CA SER A 75 -1.78 -0.04 0.64
C SER A 75 -1.93 1.30 1.37
N TYR A 76 -0.84 1.85 1.93
CA TYR A 76 -0.83 3.17 2.57
C TYR A 76 -1.02 4.29 1.55
N ALA A 77 -0.36 4.18 0.39
CA ALA A 77 -0.54 5.09 -0.73
C ALA A 77 -1.99 5.09 -1.21
N ALA A 78 -2.56 3.90 -1.46
CA ALA A 78 -3.96 3.78 -1.87
C ALA A 78 -4.95 4.34 -0.83
N CYS A 79 -4.66 4.18 0.47
CA CYS A 79 -5.46 4.81 1.52
C CYS A 79 -5.43 6.35 1.43
N CYS A 80 -4.24 6.93 1.22
CA CYS A 80 -4.09 8.38 1.09
C CYS A 80 -4.78 8.92 -0.18
N ASP A 81 -4.58 8.26 -1.31
CA ASP A 81 -5.20 8.61 -2.59
C ASP A 81 -6.72 8.54 -2.49
N MET A 82 -7.25 7.52 -1.80
CA MET A 82 -8.67 7.36 -1.55
C MET A 82 -9.24 8.47 -0.66
N GLU A 83 -8.59 8.80 0.47
CA GLU A 83 -9.01 9.93 1.32
C GLU A 83 -9.02 11.24 0.52
N HIS A 84 -7.99 11.48 -0.29
CA HIS A 84 -7.88 12.67 -1.14
C HIS A 84 -8.95 12.72 -2.25
N CYS A 85 -9.29 11.56 -2.82
CA CYS A 85 -10.34 11.44 -3.83
C CYS A 85 -11.72 11.86 -3.29
N ILE A 86 -12.08 11.39 -2.08
CA ILE A 86 -13.32 11.82 -1.41
C ILE A 86 -13.28 13.31 -1.09
N GLU A 87 -12.18 13.80 -0.51
CA GLU A 87 -12.05 15.21 -0.12
C GLU A 87 -12.23 16.13 -1.34
N THR A 88 -11.58 15.80 -2.46
CA THR A 88 -11.69 16.53 -3.73
C THR A 88 -13.11 16.50 -4.28
N PHE A 89 -13.75 15.34 -4.30
CA PHE A 89 -15.12 15.18 -4.75
C PHE A 89 -16.09 16.04 -3.93
N VAL A 90 -15.99 15.98 -2.59
CA VAL A 90 -16.89 16.75 -1.73
C VAL A 90 -16.59 18.24 -1.82
N GLY A 91 -15.31 18.63 -1.93
CA GLY A 91 -14.90 20.02 -2.02
C GLY A 91 -15.40 20.76 -3.27
N LYS A 92 -15.62 20.06 -4.38
CA LYS A 92 -16.29 20.64 -5.56
C LYS A 92 -17.78 20.97 -5.34
N ARG A 93 -18.41 20.39 -4.32
CA ARG A 93 -19.87 20.44 -4.10
C ARG A 93 -20.26 21.16 -2.81
N ILE A 94 -19.39 21.17 -1.81
CA ILE A 94 -19.63 21.76 -0.49
C ILE A 94 -18.48 22.69 -0.16
N HIS A 95 -18.77 23.99 -0.08
CA HIS A 95 -17.76 25.03 0.18
C HIS A 95 -17.01 24.77 1.50
N ASP A 96 -17.74 24.46 2.57
CA ASP A 96 -17.21 24.22 3.92
C ASP A 96 -16.87 22.74 4.21
N HIS A 97 -16.59 21.93 3.19
CA HIS A 97 -16.33 20.49 3.34
C HIS A 97 -15.21 20.13 4.34
N LEU A 98 -14.22 21.00 4.53
CA LEU A 98 -13.14 20.81 5.50
C LEU A 98 -13.61 20.83 6.96
N LYS A 99 -14.79 21.40 7.25
CA LYS A 99 -15.42 21.35 8.58
C LYS A 99 -16.18 20.05 8.82
N MET A 100 -16.41 19.26 7.76
CA MET A 100 -17.11 17.98 7.85
C MET A 100 -16.15 16.90 8.33
N SER A 101 -16.64 16.01 9.18
CA SER A 101 -15.96 14.76 9.50
C SER A 101 -15.83 13.88 8.25
N ARG A 102 -14.84 12.99 8.24
CA ARG A 102 -14.64 12.04 7.13
C ARG A 102 -15.89 11.19 6.85
N LEU A 103 -16.60 10.77 7.91
CA LEU A 103 -17.85 10.03 7.78
C LEU A 103 -18.94 10.85 7.08
N GLU A 104 -19.07 12.14 7.40
CA GLU A 104 -20.01 13.03 6.74
C GLU A 104 -19.64 13.24 5.26
N GLN A 105 -18.36 13.40 4.95
CA GLN A 105 -17.90 13.46 3.55
C GLN A 105 -18.28 12.19 2.77
N CYS A 106 -18.12 11.01 3.38
CA CYS A 106 -18.51 9.74 2.75
C CYS A 106 -20.02 9.59 2.56
N ARG A 107 -20.83 10.11 3.49
CA ARG A 107 -22.29 10.16 3.31
C ARG A 107 -22.66 10.98 2.07
N VAL A 108 -21.97 12.07 1.78
CA VAL A 108 -22.21 12.85 0.55
C VAL A 108 -21.97 12.02 -0.71
N VAL A 109 -20.88 11.23 -0.72
CA VAL A 109 -20.57 10.31 -1.83
C VAL A 109 -21.67 9.26 -2.00
N VAL A 110 -22.09 8.62 -0.90
CA VAL A 110 -23.17 7.61 -0.92
C VAL A 110 -24.49 8.20 -1.36
N GLU A 111 -24.88 9.37 -0.87
CA GLU A 111 -26.11 10.05 -1.27
C GLU A 111 -26.09 10.46 -2.74
N LYS A 112 -24.93 10.81 -3.28
CA LYS A 112 -24.79 11.01 -4.72
C LYS A 112 -24.93 9.69 -5.48
N MET A 113 -24.32 8.60 -5.00
CA MET A 113 -24.50 7.27 -5.60
C MET A 113 -25.96 6.83 -5.61
N LYS A 114 -26.71 7.06 -4.53
CA LYS A 114 -28.16 6.78 -4.47
C LYS A 114 -28.95 7.50 -5.57
N LYS A 115 -28.52 8.69 -5.98
CA LYS A 115 -29.16 9.45 -7.07
C LYS A 115 -28.75 8.96 -8.46
N VAL A 116 -27.50 8.49 -8.62
CA VAL A 116 -26.94 8.09 -9.92
C VAL A 116 -27.20 6.61 -10.22
N ASN A 117 -26.85 5.73 -9.28
CA ASN A 117 -27.10 4.30 -9.36
C ASN A 117 -27.48 3.73 -7.97
N PRO A 118 -28.78 3.70 -7.63
CA PRO A 118 -29.23 3.20 -6.34
C PRO A 118 -28.81 1.76 -6.01
N LYS A 119 -28.62 0.92 -7.03
CA LYS A 119 -28.25 -0.50 -6.85
C LYS A 119 -26.87 -0.67 -6.21
N ASP A 120 -25.94 0.23 -6.54
CA ASP A 120 -24.56 0.15 -6.08
C ASP A 120 -24.33 0.93 -4.77
N ALA A 121 -25.28 1.78 -4.37
CA ALA A 121 -25.13 2.65 -3.21
C ALA A 121 -24.93 1.87 -1.90
N ALA A 122 -25.64 0.76 -1.71
CA ALA A 122 -25.50 -0.08 -0.52
C ALA A 122 -24.11 -0.74 -0.45
N SER A 123 -23.61 -1.24 -1.58
CA SER A 123 -22.27 -1.81 -1.67
C SER A 123 -21.19 -0.76 -1.38
N LEU A 124 -21.33 0.43 -1.95
CA LEU A 124 -20.41 1.55 -1.72
C LEU A 124 -20.39 1.98 -0.25
N GLU A 125 -21.56 2.06 0.39
CA GLU A 125 -21.66 2.39 1.81
C GLU A 125 -20.98 1.34 2.69
N GLN A 126 -21.16 0.05 2.39
CA GLN A 126 -20.45 -1.02 3.07
C GLN A 126 -18.94 -0.93 2.88
N ASP A 127 -18.47 -0.67 1.66
CA ASP A 127 -17.05 -0.53 1.37
C ASP A 127 -16.41 0.65 2.10
N LEU A 128 -17.08 1.79 2.14
CA LEU A 128 -16.62 2.97 2.89
C LEU A 128 -16.54 2.69 4.40
N ASN A 129 -17.53 1.99 4.96
CA ASN A 129 -17.51 1.60 6.37
C ASN A 129 -16.33 0.67 6.69
N GLU A 130 -16.09 -0.33 5.85
CA GLU A 130 -14.98 -1.27 6.06
C GLU A 130 -13.62 -0.60 5.85
N PHE A 131 -13.50 0.28 4.86
CA PHE A 131 -12.33 1.12 4.65
C PHE A 131 -11.96 1.89 5.93
N PHE A 132 -12.92 2.56 6.58
CA PHE A 132 -12.61 3.31 7.81
C PHE A 132 -12.24 2.42 8.98
N LYS A 133 -12.80 1.22 9.10
CA LYS A 133 -12.38 0.27 10.13
C LYS A 133 -10.91 -0.11 9.93
N THR A 134 -10.52 -0.49 8.71
CA THR A 134 -9.14 -0.87 8.41
C THR A 134 -8.19 0.33 8.54
N ARG A 135 -8.57 1.50 8.02
CA ARG A 135 -7.79 2.74 8.16
C ARG A 135 -7.57 3.08 9.63
N ASN A 136 -8.63 3.07 10.45
CA ASN A 136 -8.50 3.38 11.88
C ASN A 136 -7.65 2.34 12.61
N PHE A 137 -7.80 1.06 12.27
CA PHE A 137 -6.93 -0.01 12.79
C PHE A 137 -5.46 0.28 12.48
N LEU A 138 -5.13 0.57 11.21
CA LEU A 138 -3.78 0.96 10.78
C LEU A 138 -3.26 2.23 11.48
N CYS A 139 -4.14 3.17 11.82
CA CYS A 139 -3.73 4.44 12.45
C CYS A 139 -3.45 4.33 13.95
N HIS A 140 -4.15 3.43 14.65
CA HIS A 140 -4.29 3.48 16.10
C HIS A 140 -3.80 2.22 16.82
N GLU A 141 -3.73 1.08 16.13
CA GLU A 141 -3.33 -0.19 16.76
C GLU A 141 -1.86 -0.53 16.45
N PRO A 142 -0.99 -0.64 17.46
CA PRO A 142 0.40 -1.02 17.26
C PRO A 142 0.53 -2.39 16.57
N GLY A 143 1.32 -2.44 15.49
CA GLY A 143 1.50 -3.66 14.70
C GLY A 143 0.28 -4.05 13.86
N ALA A 144 -0.68 -3.15 13.67
CA ALA A 144 -1.79 -3.33 12.74
C ALA A 144 -1.32 -3.60 11.31
N VAL A 145 -0.22 -2.96 10.90
CA VAL A 145 0.39 -3.18 9.59
C VAL A 145 0.67 -4.65 9.33
N ASP A 146 1.19 -5.42 10.30
CA ASP A 146 1.51 -6.83 10.05
C ASP A 146 0.28 -7.76 10.09
N LYS A 147 -0.84 -7.27 10.62
CA LYS A 147 -2.09 -8.02 10.78
C LYS A 147 -3.12 -7.71 9.69
N THR A 148 -2.85 -6.70 8.87
CA THR A 148 -3.79 -6.22 7.86
C THR A 148 -3.67 -7.06 6.60
N ASP A 149 -4.81 -7.48 6.05
CA ASP A 149 -4.87 -8.00 4.68
C ASP A 149 -4.73 -6.84 3.70
N HIS A 150 -3.48 -6.53 3.36
CA HIS A 150 -3.13 -5.42 2.47
C HIS A 150 -3.69 -5.57 1.06
N LEU A 151 -3.86 -6.79 0.57
CA LEU A 151 -4.39 -7.02 -0.77
C LEU A 151 -5.86 -6.63 -0.82
N SER A 152 -6.65 -7.16 0.12
CA SER A 152 -8.08 -6.83 0.23
C SER A 152 -8.30 -5.35 0.52
N PHE A 153 -7.47 -4.74 1.39
CA PHE A 153 -7.57 -3.32 1.70
C PHE A 153 -7.24 -2.43 0.50
N HIS A 154 -6.16 -2.73 -0.22
CA HIS A 154 -5.76 -2.00 -1.44
C HIS A 154 -6.85 -2.09 -2.51
N GLN A 155 -7.37 -3.30 -2.77
CA GLN A 155 -8.45 -3.51 -3.75
C GLN A 155 -9.70 -2.71 -3.39
N ARG A 156 -10.05 -2.62 -2.10
CA ARG A 156 -11.16 -1.81 -1.62
C ARG A 156 -10.93 -0.33 -1.87
N CYS A 157 -9.74 0.20 -1.55
CA CYS A 157 -9.38 1.59 -1.83
C CYS A 157 -9.55 1.92 -3.33
N VAL A 158 -9.01 1.07 -4.21
CA VAL A 158 -9.13 1.25 -5.67
C VAL A 158 -10.58 1.15 -6.14
N SER A 159 -11.37 0.23 -5.59
CA SER A 159 -12.79 0.06 -5.92
C SER A 159 -13.59 1.32 -5.61
N ILE A 160 -13.45 1.83 -4.38
CA ILE A 160 -14.16 3.04 -3.95
C ILE A 160 -13.69 4.24 -4.79
N GLN A 161 -12.39 4.37 -5.07
CA GLN A 161 -11.85 5.45 -5.91
C GLN A 161 -12.52 5.46 -7.28
N ARG A 162 -12.63 4.28 -7.94
CA ARG A 162 -13.33 4.15 -9.23
C ARG A 162 -14.80 4.55 -9.14
N CYS A 163 -15.48 4.25 -8.03
CA CYS A 163 -16.85 4.71 -7.80
C CYS A 163 -16.93 6.24 -7.72
N VAL A 164 -16.02 6.88 -6.99
CA VAL A 164 -15.98 8.35 -6.89
C VAL A 164 -15.67 9.00 -8.23
N GLU A 165 -14.70 8.47 -8.98
CA GLU A 165 -14.36 8.93 -10.34
C GLU A 165 -15.53 8.75 -11.33
N TYR A 166 -16.29 7.67 -11.19
CA TYR A 166 -17.53 7.48 -11.95
C TYR A 166 -18.56 8.57 -11.61
N LEU A 167 -18.78 8.85 -10.31
CA LEU A 167 -19.71 9.90 -9.88
C LEU A 167 -19.30 11.30 -10.33
N GLU A 168 -18.00 11.59 -10.39
CA GLU A 168 -17.47 12.83 -10.99
C GLU A 168 -17.96 12.99 -12.43
N LYS A 169 -17.77 11.97 -13.26
CA LYS A 169 -18.16 11.98 -14.68
C LYS A 169 -19.67 12.09 -14.91
N GLN A 170 -20.49 11.73 -13.93
CA GLN A 170 -21.95 11.85 -13.97
C GLN A 170 -22.46 13.17 -13.36
N SER A 171 -21.55 14.05 -12.94
CA SER A 171 -21.87 15.34 -12.33
C SER A 171 -21.55 16.54 -13.20
N ASP A 172 -20.89 16.31 -14.34
CA ASP A 172 -20.74 17.26 -15.46
C ASP A 172 -21.98 17.20 -16.38
#